data_AF-K7G1B7-F1
#
_entry.id   AF-K7G1B7-F1
#
_cell.length_a   1.000
_cell.length_b   1.000
_cell.length_c   1.000
_cell.angle_alpha   90.00
_cell.angle_beta   90.00
_cell.angle_gamma   90.00
#
_symmetry.space_group_name_H-M   'P 1'
#
loop_
_entity.id
_entity.type
_entity.pdbx_description
1 polymer ?
#
loop_
_entity_poly.entity_id
_entity_poly.type
_entity_poly.pdbx_seq_one_letter_code
_entity_poly.pdbx_strand_id
1 'polypeptide(L)'
;MNSARLVIKTSEYIIQAYKYGAFEKIPEFIAFRNRLDSSLHFAQVRTERMLLDLLLEANISTSLEESIKSMSLSPEEDDIPWKDLHDNRDLKVLLNWDPKDRDISEVHRKLSLEEETIWLQIRSLTLRLVSGLPTLNHTVHPKNSEKTAENGVSSKIDTIRSLLQQLEVAVDSGKRFLEQNIQYPVLGPPPTRMAGFFSNGSCQCQTSLFYLVSDIYELDTNGLEDSTELQERIGNNFKSLLEQLTDLFNKCKGDLMEVRDGILKTHPNILENLVFFIETISITLWVSSYCDSVLQPFKSSLQKKKKKKKESSVVMPPVFTSFLDYVTELQTLISNVIDHIKGLEIILTAFKLDELSIDDTLLSQVRNSTLFYVISFGKKSREYLFASFTFFFKCYLLEKL
;
A
#
# COMPACT_ATOMS: atom_id res chain seq x y z
N MET A 1 -9.44 9.48 -14.40
CA MET A 1 -9.73 10.19 -15.67
C MET A 1 -11.07 9.78 -16.32
N ASN A 2 -11.57 8.54 -16.17
CA ASN A 2 -12.85 8.11 -16.77
C ASN A 2 -14.12 8.48 -15.96
N SER A 3 -14.05 8.57 -14.63
CA SER A 3 -15.20 8.93 -13.79
C SER A 3 -15.63 10.38 -13.95
N ALA A 4 -14.70 11.34 -13.89
CA ALA A 4 -15.00 12.77 -14.10
C ALA A 4 -15.68 13.01 -15.46
N ARG A 5 -15.27 12.29 -16.51
CA ARG A 5 -15.93 12.34 -17.83
C ARG A 5 -17.35 11.76 -17.80
N LEU A 6 -17.60 10.74 -16.99
CA LEU A 6 -18.93 10.12 -16.85
C LEU A 6 -19.88 11.03 -16.05
N VAL A 7 -19.39 11.70 -15.00
CA VAL A 7 -20.14 12.71 -14.23
C VAL A 7 -20.51 13.91 -15.09
N ILE A 8 -19.57 14.40 -15.91
CA ILE A 8 -19.81 15.49 -16.85
C ILE A 8 -20.88 15.07 -17.88
N LYS A 9 -20.73 13.91 -18.51
CA LYS A 9 -21.68 13.43 -19.52
C LYS A 9 -23.07 13.19 -18.96
N THR A 10 -23.21 12.55 -17.80
CA THR A 10 -24.52 12.33 -17.18
C THR A 10 -25.22 13.65 -16.84
N SER A 11 -24.46 14.65 -16.37
CA SER A 11 -24.98 16.01 -16.14
C SER A 11 -25.45 16.69 -17.43
N GLU A 12 -24.71 16.53 -18.54
CA GLU A 12 -25.13 17.01 -19.87
C GLU A 12 -26.42 16.35 -20.35
N TYR A 13 -26.57 15.03 -20.17
CA TYR A 13 -27.78 14.30 -20.57
C TYR A 13 -29.01 14.68 -19.73
N ILE A 14 -28.84 15.02 -18.44
CA ILE A 14 -29.91 15.59 -17.63
C ILE A 14 -30.38 16.93 -18.21
N ILE A 15 -29.44 17.81 -18.61
CA ILE A 15 -29.77 19.09 -19.24
C ILE A 15 -30.48 18.86 -20.59
N GLN A 16 -30.04 17.88 -21.37
CA GLN A 16 -30.69 17.52 -22.64
C GLN A 16 -32.10 16.97 -22.43
N ALA A 17 -32.35 16.20 -21.36
CA ALA A 17 -33.67 15.70 -21.05
C ALA A 17 -34.69 16.83 -20.84
N TYR A 18 -34.28 17.93 -20.18
CA TYR A 18 -35.09 19.15 -20.09
C TYR A 18 -35.34 19.78 -21.47
N LYS A 19 -34.32 19.84 -22.33
CA LYS A 19 -34.44 20.44 -23.68
C LYS A 19 -35.37 19.64 -24.61
N TYR A 20 -35.37 18.32 -24.51
CA TYR A 20 -36.15 17.44 -25.38
C TYR A 20 -37.48 16.97 -24.77
N GLY A 21 -37.86 17.50 -23.60
CA GLY A 21 -39.14 17.18 -22.94
C GLY A 21 -39.21 15.77 -22.35
N ALA A 22 -38.07 15.11 -22.10
CA ALA A 22 -38.00 13.77 -21.51
C ALA A 22 -38.01 13.82 -19.97
N PHE A 23 -38.98 14.53 -19.38
CA PHE A 23 -39.00 14.81 -17.94
C PHE A 23 -39.09 13.56 -17.06
N GLU A 24 -39.78 12.52 -17.54
CA GLU A 24 -39.90 11.23 -16.85
C GLU A 24 -38.55 10.50 -16.67
N LYS A 25 -37.57 10.80 -17.54
CA LYS A 25 -36.22 10.19 -17.48
C LYS A 25 -35.25 10.91 -16.58
N ILE A 26 -35.57 12.12 -16.14
CA ILE A 26 -34.70 12.91 -15.26
C ILE A 26 -34.45 12.21 -13.92
N PRO A 27 -35.48 11.68 -13.19
CA PRO A 27 -35.25 10.91 -11.98
C PRO A 27 -34.38 9.67 -12.20
N GLU A 28 -34.57 8.96 -13.33
CA GLU A 28 -33.74 7.80 -13.71
C GLU A 28 -32.28 8.19 -13.93
N PHE A 29 -32.02 9.31 -14.62
CA PHE A 29 -30.66 9.80 -14.84
C PHE A 29 -29.98 10.26 -13.55
N ILE A 30 -30.72 10.90 -12.64
CA ILE A 30 -30.19 11.27 -11.32
C ILE A 30 -29.86 10.02 -10.51
N ALA A 31 -30.77 9.05 -10.44
CA ALA A 31 -30.53 7.78 -9.74
C ALA A 31 -29.33 7.02 -10.33
N PHE A 32 -29.21 6.97 -11.66
CA PHE A 32 -28.10 6.34 -12.33
C PHE A 32 -26.76 7.04 -12.04
N ARG A 33 -26.74 8.38 -12.08
CA ARG A 33 -25.56 9.16 -11.72
C ARG A 33 -25.15 8.89 -10.27
N ASN A 34 -26.09 9.00 -9.33
CA ASN A 34 -25.79 8.76 -7.91
C ASN A 34 -25.23 7.35 -7.69
N ARG A 35 -25.78 6.35 -8.38
CA ARG A 35 -25.30 4.95 -8.35
C ARG A 35 -23.88 4.79 -8.88
N LEU A 36 -23.48 5.59 -9.87
CA LEU A 36 -22.12 5.60 -10.41
C LEU A 36 -21.14 6.35 -9.50
N ASP A 37 -21.56 7.49 -8.95
CA ASP A 37 -20.76 8.32 -8.05
C ASP A 37 -20.44 7.57 -6.74
N SER A 38 -21.35 6.71 -6.29
CA SER A 38 -21.20 5.84 -5.12
C SER A 38 -20.77 4.40 -5.45
N SER A 39 -20.23 4.17 -6.64
CA SER A 39 -19.79 2.83 -7.05
C SER A 39 -18.59 2.34 -6.23
N LEU A 40 -18.68 1.12 -5.69
CA LEU A 40 -17.57 0.43 -5.00
C LEU A 40 -16.32 0.37 -5.87
N HIS A 41 -16.47 -0.05 -7.12
CA HIS A 41 -15.35 -0.16 -8.04
C HIS A 41 -14.68 1.19 -8.32
N PHE A 42 -15.46 2.28 -8.32
CA PHE A 42 -14.89 3.62 -8.50
C PHE A 42 -13.99 4.00 -7.32
N ALA A 43 -14.44 3.76 -6.09
CA ALA A 43 -13.65 4.01 -4.89
C ALA A 43 -12.37 3.16 -4.87
N GLN A 44 -12.46 1.86 -5.19
CA GLN A 44 -11.31 0.96 -5.29
C GLN A 44 -10.27 1.43 -6.30
N VAL A 45 -10.69 1.70 -7.54
CA VAL A 45 -9.78 2.15 -8.60
C VAL A 45 -9.12 3.47 -8.23
N ARG A 46 -9.85 4.38 -7.59
CA ARG A 46 -9.30 5.66 -7.15
C ARG A 46 -8.21 5.45 -6.09
N THR A 47 -8.52 4.73 -5.02
CA THR A 47 -7.57 4.47 -3.93
C THR A 47 -6.33 3.73 -4.43
N GLU A 48 -6.51 2.65 -5.19
CA GLU A 48 -5.38 1.88 -5.73
C GLU A 48 -4.57 2.68 -6.76
N ARG A 49 -5.21 3.56 -7.55
CA ARG A 49 -4.47 4.43 -8.48
C ARG A 49 -3.58 5.42 -7.72
N MET A 50 -4.11 6.04 -6.68
CA MET A 50 -3.33 6.97 -5.85
C MET A 50 -2.17 6.26 -5.13
N LEU A 51 -2.42 5.08 -4.55
CA LEU A 51 -1.36 4.26 -3.96
C LEU A 51 -0.30 3.86 -5.00
N LEU A 52 -0.71 3.45 -6.19
CA LEU A 52 0.20 3.09 -7.27
C LEU A 52 1.05 4.27 -7.72
N ASP A 53 0.44 5.46 -7.92
CA ASP A 53 1.17 6.67 -8.30
C ASP A 53 2.20 7.05 -7.22
N LEU A 54 1.86 6.91 -5.92
CA LEU A 54 2.84 7.09 -4.84
C LEU A 54 3.97 6.06 -4.90
N LEU A 55 3.64 4.76 -5.01
CA LEU A 55 4.64 3.67 -5.05
C LEU A 55 5.58 3.76 -6.26
N LEU A 56 5.11 4.35 -7.37
CA LEU A 56 5.84 4.44 -8.64
C LEU A 56 6.55 5.78 -8.88
N GLU A 57 6.26 6.83 -8.12
CA GLU A 57 6.82 8.17 -8.39
C GLU A 57 7.37 8.87 -7.15
N ALA A 58 6.76 8.67 -5.99
CA ALA A 58 7.10 9.40 -4.76
C ALA A 58 8.48 8.98 -4.23
N ASN A 59 9.32 9.98 -3.97
CA ASN A 59 10.75 9.86 -3.67
C ASN A 59 11.59 9.18 -4.77
N ILE A 60 11.03 8.94 -5.96
CA ILE A 60 11.81 8.58 -7.17
C ILE A 60 12.10 9.84 -7.99
N SER A 61 11.03 10.44 -8.50
CA SER A 61 11.06 11.54 -9.46
C SER A 61 10.58 12.84 -8.83
N THR A 62 9.68 12.74 -7.86
CA THR A 62 9.14 13.86 -7.07
C THR A 62 9.20 13.53 -5.59
N SER A 63 9.23 14.53 -4.72
CA SER A 63 9.19 14.28 -3.27
C SER A 63 7.81 13.74 -2.86
N LEU A 64 7.75 12.93 -1.80
CA LEU A 64 6.47 12.43 -1.26
C LEU A 64 5.47 13.56 -1.00
N GLU A 65 5.92 14.70 -0.45
CA GLU A 65 5.08 15.88 -0.21
C GLU A 65 4.48 16.45 -1.50
N GLU A 66 5.28 16.54 -2.57
CA GLU A 66 4.85 17.06 -3.86
C GLU A 66 3.85 16.11 -4.54
N SER A 67 4.09 14.80 -4.49
CA SER A 67 3.15 13.79 -5.01
C SER A 67 1.81 13.83 -4.27
N ILE A 68 1.81 13.98 -2.95
CA ILE A 68 0.59 14.11 -2.14
C ILE A 68 -0.19 15.38 -2.50
N LYS A 69 0.52 16.51 -2.65
CA LYS A 69 -0.09 17.79 -3.04
C LYS A 69 -0.69 17.73 -4.44
N SER A 70 -0.02 17.10 -5.41
CA SER A 70 -0.51 17.02 -6.79
C SER A 70 -1.77 16.15 -6.93
N MET A 71 -1.95 15.17 -6.03
CA MET A 71 -3.13 14.32 -5.94
C MET A 71 -4.26 14.93 -5.07
N SER A 72 -4.03 16.10 -4.45
CA SER A 72 -4.95 16.72 -3.49
C SER A 72 -5.35 15.78 -2.34
N LEU A 73 -4.39 15.01 -1.83
CA LEU A 73 -4.63 14.10 -0.71
C LEU A 73 -4.55 14.84 0.63
N SER A 74 -5.54 14.60 1.49
CA SER A 74 -5.58 15.09 2.86
C SER A 74 -5.83 13.91 3.82
N PRO A 75 -5.12 13.83 4.96
CA PRO A 75 -5.41 12.82 5.96
C PRO A 75 -6.79 13.05 6.62
N GLU A 76 -7.33 14.26 6.64
CA GLU A 76 -8.59 14.60 7.32
C GLU A 76 -9.82 14.32 6.45
N GLU A 77 -9.70 14.49 5.14
CA GLU A 77 -10.82 14.36 4.20
C GLU A 77 -10.94 12.93 3.69
N ASP A 78 -12.17 12.42 3.67
CA ASP A 78 -12.53 11.14 3.07
C ASP A 78 -13.74 11.36 2.18
N ASP A 79 -13.58 11.09 0.89
CA ASP A 79 -14.62 11.29 -0.10
C ASP A 79 -15.23 9.99 -0.62
N ILE A 80 -14.96 8.87 0.06
CA ILE A 80 -15.64 7.61 -0.18
C ILE A 80 -17.01 7.66 0.50
N PRO A 81 -18.13 7.44 -0.23
CA PRO A 81 -19.47 7.46 0.33
C PRO A 81 -19.80 6.14 1.04
N TRP A 82 -19.11 5.85 2.15
CA TRP A 82 -19.15 4.56 2.86
C TRP A 82 -20.57 4.01 3.15
N LYS A 83 -21.55 4.89 3.37
CA LYS A 83 -22.92 4.50 3.71
C LYS A 83 -23.77 4.10 2.50
N ASP A 84 -23.41 4.59 1.32
CA ASP A 84 -24.20 4.46 0.09
C ASP A 84 -23.42 3.70 -1.01
N LEU A 85 -22.36 2.98 -0.64
CA LEU A 85 -21.55 2.20 -1.58
C LEU A 85 -22.40 1.16 -2.33
N HIS A 86 -22.34 1.21 -3.66
CA HIS A 86 -23.05 0.29 -4.53
C HIS A 86 -22.09 -0.66 -5.25
N ASP A 87 -22.30 -1.96 -5.05
CA ASP A 87 -21.68 -2.99 -5.88
C ASP A 87 -22.39 -3.07 -7.23
N ASN A 88 -21.68 -2.62 -8.28
CA ASN A 88 -22.18 -2.61 -9.65
C ASN A 88 -21.55 -3.70 -10.51
N ARG A 89 -20.77 -4.62 -9.93
CA ARG A 89 -20.10 -5.70 -10.67
C ARG A 89 -21.13 -6.65 -11.25
N ASP A 90 -20.91 -7.05 -12.50
CA ASP A 90 -21.72 -8.09 -13.12
C ASP A 90 -21.19 -9.48 -12.73
N LEU A 91 -21.71 -10.00 -11.62
CA LEU A 91 -21.38 -11.34 -11.14
C LEU A 91 -22.08 -12.46 -11.94
N LYS A 92 -22.78 -12.14 -13.03
CA LYS A 92 -23.48 -13.10 -13.91
C LYS A 92 -22.97 -13.06 -15.35
N VAL A 93 -21.90 -12.32 -15.61
CA VAL A 93 -21.31 -12.19 -16.96
C VAL A 93 -20.77 -13.52 -17.47
N LEU A 94 -20.29 -14.39 -16.57
CA LEU A 94 -19.77 -15.71 -16.90
C LEU A 94 -20.92 -16.72 -16.99
N LEU A 95 -20.90 -17.52 -18.05
CA LEU A 95 -21.89 -18.56 -18.27
C LEU A 95 -21.68 -19.70 -17.27
N ASN A 96 -22.65 -19.88 -16.38
CA ASN A 96 -22.62 -20.91 -15.35
C ASN A 96 -23.64 -22.02 -15.67
N TRP A 97 -23.16 -23.24 -15.88
CA TRP A 97 -23.99 -24.45 -16.03
C TRP A 97 -23.95 -25.36 -14.80
N ASP A 98 -23.34 -24.91 -13.70
CA ASP A 98 -23.38 -25.65 -12.46
C ASP A 98 -24.83 -25.84 -11.97
N PRO A 99 -25.10 -26.92 -11.22
CA PRO A 99 -26.38 -27.09 -10.53
C PRO A 99 -26.76 -25.82 -9.74
N LYS A 100 -28.06 -25.48 -9.71
CA LYS A 100 -28.56 -24.22 -9.12
C LYS A 100 -28.17 -24.03 -7.65
N ASP A 101 -27.95 -25.11 -6.91
CA ASP A 101 -27.48 -25.13 -5.52
C ASP A 101 -26.01 -24.72 -5.36
N ARG A 102 -25.23 -24.73 -6.46
CA ARG A 102 -23.83 -24.28 -6.52
C ARG A 102 -23.66 -22.92 -7.20
N ASP A 103 -24.75 -22.31 -7.65
CA ASP A 103 -24.74 -20.98 -8.25
C ASP A 103 -24.49 -19.89 -7.19
N ILE A 104 -24.20 -18.69 -7.65
CA ILE A 104 -23.93 -17.54 -6.78
C ILE A 104 -25.22 -17.13 -6.06
N SER A 105 -25.27 -17.42 -4.76
CA SER A 105 -26.36 -17.00 -3.88
C SER A 105 -26.31 -15.50 -3.56
N GLU A 106 -27.44 -14.96 -3.10
CA GLU A 106 -27.50 -13.58 -2.60
C GLU A 106 -26.63 -13.39 -1.34
N VAL A 107 -26.41 -14.47 -0.58
CA VAL A 107 -25.49 -14.47 0.56
C VAL A 107 -24.05 -14.28 0.09
N HIS A 108 -23.60 -14.98 -0.97
CA HIS A 108 -22.27 -14.78 -1.54
C HIS A 108 -22.05 -13.35 -2.04
N ARG A 109 -23.07 -12.73 -2.63
CA ARG A 109 -23.00 -11.33 -3.09
C ARG A 109 -22.84 -10.35 -1.92
N LYS A 110 -23.64 -10.53 -0.87
CA LYS A 110 -23.55 -9.71 0.33
C LYS A 110 -22.19 -9.83 1.00
N LEU A 111 -21.71 -11.06 1.18
CA LEU A 111 -20.40 -11.34 1.79
C LEU A 111 -19.25 -10.78 0.94
N SER A 112 -19.35 -10.88 -0.39
CA SER A 112 -18.34 -10.29 -1.27
C SER A 112 -18.30 -8.77 -1.16
N LEU A 113 -19.45 -8.09 -1.12
CA LEU A 113 -19.49 -6.65 -0.91
C LEU A 113 -18.91 -6.25 0.47
N GLU A 114 -19.23 -7.01 1.51
CA GLU A 114 -18.68 -6.79 2.85
C GLU A 114 -17.15 -6.93 2.86
N GLU A 115 -16.61 -8.01 2.28
CA GLU A 115 -15.18 -8.25 2.16
C GLU A 115 -14.45 -7.13 1.40
N GLU A 116 -14.99 -6.75 0.23
CA GLU A 116 -14.43 -5.68 -0.61
C GLU A 116 -14.48 -4.31 0.08
N THR A 117 -15.50 -4.06 0.90
CA THR A 117 -15.63 -2.82 1.68
C THR A 117 -14.61 -2.77 2.80
N ILE A 118 -14.41 -3.87 3.54
CA ILE A 118 -13.38 -3.94 4.60
C ILE A 118 -11.99 -3.77 3.98
N TRP A 119 -11.72 -4.46 2.86
CA TRP A 119 -10.45 -4.33 2.17
C TRP A 119 -10.20 -2.90 1.66
N LEU A 120 -11.20 -2.28 1.04
CA LEU A 120 -11.13 -0.88 0.61
C LEU A 120 -10.88 0.06 1.79
N GLN A 121 -11.51 -0.18 2.94
CA GLN A 121 -11.31 0.62 4.15
C GLN A 121 -9.87 0.56 4.63
N ILE A 122 -9.27 -0.64 4.70
CA ILE A 122 -7.86 -0.83 5.05
C ILE A 122 -6.97 -0.04 4.09
N ARG A 123 -7.20 -0.16 2.77
CA ARG A 123 -6.39 0.51 1.74
C ARG A 123 -6.53 2.03 1.76
N SER A 124 -7.75 2.54 1.96
CA SER A 124 -8.02 3.97 2.09
C SER A 124 -7.34 4.57 3.33
N LEU A 125 -7.43 3.87 4.47
CA LEU A 125 -6.77 4.30 5.70
C LEU A 125 -5.24 4.28 5.57
N THR A 126 -4.65 3.26 4.93
CA THR A 126 -3.22 3.25 4.61
C THR A 126 -2.82 4.45 3.75
N LEU A 127 -3.59 4.77 2.70
CA LEU A 127 -3.34 5.94 1.85
C LEU A 127 -3.38 7.25 2.64
N ARG A 128 -4.37 7.43 3.51
CA ARG A 128 -4.53 8.63 4.35
C ARG A 128 -3.44 8.74 5.42
N LEU A 129 -2.99 7.63 6.00
CA LEU A 129 -1.87 7.62 6.94
C LEU A 129 -0.56 8.01 6.23
N VAL A 130 -0.30 7.48 5.03
CA VAL A 130 0.86 7.88 4.21
C VAL A 130 0.79 9.36 3.83
N SER A 131 -0.39 9.86 3.44
CA SER A 131 -0.57 11.28 3.08
C SER A 131 -0.33 12.23 4.25
N GLY A 132 -0.48 11.73 5.47
CA GLY A 132 -0.19 12.43 6.71
C GLY A 132 1.30 12.68 6.98
N LEU A 133 2.21 11.82 6.50
CA LEU A 133 3.63 11.87 6.88
C LEU A 133 4.28 13.25 6.65
N PRO A 134 4.16 13.89 5.46
CA PRO A 134 4.80 15.19 5.25
C PRO A 134 4.19 16.31 6.10
N THR A 135 2.93 16.16 6.52
CA THR A 135 2.24 17.20 7.31
C THR A 135 2.78 17.30 8.74
N LEU A 136 3.43 16.23 9.23
CA LEU A 136 4.00 16.13 10.57
C LEU A 136 5.37 16.82 10.69
N ASN A 137 6.07 17.05 9.58
CA ASN A 137 7.34 17.76 9.60
C ASN A 137 7.13 19.22 10.01
N HIS A 138 7.84 19.66 11.05
CA HIS A 138 7.86 21.07 11.39
C HIS A 138 8.54 21.87 10.26
N THR A 139 7.80 22.78 9.61
CA THR A 139 8.44 23.93 9.00
C THR A 139 9.15 24.67 10.14
N VAL A 140 10.47 24.80 10.03
CA VAL A 140 11.30 25.62 10.93
C VAL A 140 10.91 27.08 10.72
N HIS A 141 9.73 27.48 11.19
CA HIS A 141 9.49 28.87 11.49
C HIS A 141 10.27 29.17 12.78
N PRO A 142 11.19 30.14 12.76
CA PRO A 142 11.91 30.52 13.97
C PRO A 142 10.87 30.89 15.03
N LYS A 143 10.95 30.24 16.21
CA LYS A 143 10.18 30.55 17.42
C LYS A 143 10.43 32.01 17.80
N ASN A 144 9.72 32.94 17.18
CA ASN A 144 9.69 34.37 17.47
C ASN A 144 8.41 34.98 16.87
N SER A 145 7.24 34.45 17.21
CA SER A 145 6.01 35.24 17.30
C SER A 145 4.87 34.39 17.87
N GLU A 146 4.45 34.81 19.07
CA GLU A 146 3.08 34.84 19.54
C GLU A 146 2.28 33.53 19.67
N LYS A 147 1.92 33.29 20.93
CA LYS A 147 0.83 32.42 21.36
C LYS A 147 -0.47 32.91 20.74
N THR A 148 -0.83 32.42 19.56
CA THR A 148 -2.23 32.45 19.12
C THR A 148 -2.88 31.16 19.58
N ALA A 149 -3.84 31.29 20.49
CA ALA A 149 -4.67 30.19 20.93
C ALA A 149 -5.54 29.71 19.76
N GLU A 150 -5.14 28.65 19.09
CA GLU A 150 -6.01 27.91 18.15
C GLU A 150 -6.94 27.00 18.97
N ASN A 151 -8.03 27.59 19.46
CA ASN A 151 -9.12 26.82 20.06
C ASN A 151 -9.87 26.06 18.97
N GLY A 152 -9.71 24.73 18.93
CA GLY A 152 -10.66 23.81 18.29
C GLY A 152 -10.18 23.02 17.07
N VAL A 153 -8.93 23.19 16.60
CA VAL A 153 -8.37 22.35 15.53
C VAL A 153 -7.67 21.16 16.18
N SER A 154 -8.12 19.93 15.89
CA SER A 154 -7.43 18.70 16.25
C SER A 154 -5.98 18.80 15.81
N SER A 155 -5.00 18.47 16.66
CA SER A 155 -3.60 18.56 16.21
C SER A 155 -3.36 17.56 15.08
N LYS A 156 -2.46 17.88 14.15
CA LYS A 156 -2.18 17.01 12.98
C LYS A 156 -1.88 15.57 13.38
N ILE A 157 -1.17 15.38 14.50
CA ILE A 157 -0.86 14.06 15.04
C ILE A 157 -2.10 13.35 15.63
N ASP A 158 -3.07 14.07 16.19
CA ASP A 158 -4.31 13.48 16.69
C ASP A 158 -5.14 12.89 15.54
N THR A 159 -5.12 13.54 14.37
CA THR A 159 -5.71 13.00 13.14
C THR A 159 -5.05 11.67 12.77
N ILE A 160 -3.71 11.59 12.76
CA ILE A 160 -2.98 10.35 12.45
C ILE A 160 -3.27 9.25 13.47
N ARG A 161 -3.28 9.56 14.77
CA ARG A 161 -3.63 8.59 15.82
C ARG A 161 -5.08 8.10 15.69
N SER A 162 -6.02 8.98 15.33
CA SER A 162 -7.41 8.60 15.06
C SER A 162 -7.53 7.67 13.84
N LEU A 163 -6.80 7.96 12.76
CA LEU A 163 -6.75 7.09 11.58
C LEU A 163 -6.12 5.72 11.90
N LEU A 164 -5.09 5.69 12.75
CA LEU A 164 -4.46 4.45 13.18
C LEU A 164 -5.42 3.57 13.98
N GLN A 165 -6.20 4.15 14.90
CA GLN A 165 -7.27 3.44 15.61
C GLN A 165 -8.35 2.91 14.66
N GLN A 166 -8.74 3.71 13.66
CA GLN A 166 -9.69 3.25 12.64
C GLN A 166 -9.13 2.10 11.80
N LEU A 167 -7.82 2.12 11.50
CA LEU A 167 -7.14 1.04 10.78
C LEU A 167 -7.18 -0.25 11.60
N GLU A 168 -6.88 -0.19 12.90
CA GLU A 168 -6.96 -1.36 13.77
C GLU A 168 -8.37 -1.96 13.83
N VAL A 169 -9.40 -1.11 13.96
CA VAL A 169 -10.79 -1.56 13.95
C VAL A 169 -11.13 -2.25 12.63
N ALA A 170 -10.71 -1.69 11.49
CA ALA A 170 -10.93 -2.30 10.18
C ALA A 170 -10.17 -3.63 10.03
N VAL A 171 -8.92 -3.70 10.50
CA VAL A 171 -8.10 -4.91 10.49
C VAL A 171 -8.74 -6.01 11.34
N ASP A 172 -9.21 -5.69 12.54
CA ASP A 172 -9.89 -6.67 13.41
C ASP A 172 -11.23 -7.12 12.83
N SER A 173 -11.97 -6.21 12.18
CA SER A 173 -13.17 -6.59 11.42
C SER A 173 -12.83 -7.58 10.30
N GLY A 174 -11.74 -7.33 9.56
CA GLY A 174 -11.25 -8.22 8.52
C GLY A 174 -10.84 -9.60 9.06
N LYS A 175 -10.12 -9.65 10.19
CA LYS A 175 -9.75 -10.93 10.83
C LYS A 175 -10.99 -11.75 11.20
N ARG A 176 -11.98 -11.13 11.86
CA ARG A 176 -13.25 -11.78 12.20
C ARG A 176 -14.04 -12.23 10.96
N PHE A 177 -13.97 -11.47 9.87
CA PHE A 177 -14.58 -11.87 8.60
C PHE A 177 -13.93 -13.16 8.06
N LEU A 178 -12.60 -13.24 8.07
CA LEU A 178 -11.89 -14.43 7.57
C LEU A 178 -12.11 -15.69 8.42
N GLU A 179 -12.37 -15.55 9.73
CA GLU A 179 -12.73 -16.67 10.60
C GLU A 179 -13.98 -17.42 10.13
N GLN A 180 -14.85 -16.77 9.35
CA GLN A 180 -16.04 -17.40 8.77
C GLN A 180 -15.71 -18.42 7.66
N ASN A 181 -14.48 -18.44 7.14
CA ASN A 181 -13.99 -19.40 6.13
C ASN A 181 -14.91 -19.55 4.91
N ILE A 182 -15.39 -18.41 4.40
CA ILE A 182 -16.32 -18.34 3.28
C ILE A 182 -15.68 -18.94 2.02
N GLN A 183 -16.44 -19.78 1.32
CA GLN A 183 -16.02 -20.38 0.06
C GLN A 183 -16.90 -19.83 -1.07
N TYR A 184 -16.32 -19.02 -1.94
CA TYR A 184 -17.02 -18.54 -3.13
C TYR A 184 -16.99 -19.61 -4.24
N PRO A 185 -18.07 -19.72 -5.05
CA PRO A 185 -18.03 -20.53 -6.26
C PRO A 185 -16.91 -20.06 -7.21
N VAL A 186 -16.38 -20.97 -8.03
CA VAL A 186 -15.28 -20.66 -8.96
C VAL A 186 -15.65 -19.53 -9.95
N LEU A 187 -16.89 -19.51 -10.41
CA LEU A 187 -17.43 -18.47 -11.29
C LEU A 187 -18.05 -17.30 -10.51
N GLY A 188 -17.92 -17.31 -9.19
CA GLY A 188 -18.41 -16.29 -8.27
C GLY A 188 -17.52 -15.05 -8.19
N PRO A 189 -17.85 -14.13 -7.27
CA PRO A 189 -16.94 -13.04 -6.96
C PRO A 189 -15.61 -13.62 -6.45
N PRO A 190 -14.46 -13.13 -6.97
CA PRO A 190 -13.17 -13.56 -6.44
C PRO A 190 -13.00 -13.04 -5.00
N PRO A 191 -12.38 -13.81 -4.10
CA PRO A 191 -11.99 -13.30 -2.79
C PRO A 191 -10.96 -12.17 -2.95
N THR A 192 -10.91 -11.29 -1.97
CA THR A 192 -9.98 -10.17 -1.96
C THR A 192 -8.56 -10.61 -1.59
N ARG A 193 -7.60 -9.69 -1.71
CA ARG A 193 -6.21 -9.88 -1.27
C ARG A 193 -6.04 -9.83 0.26
N MET A 194 -7.12 -9.57 1.01
CA MET A 194 -7.08 -9.35 2.47
C MET A 194 -6.51 -10.55 3.25
N ALA A 195 -6.91 -11.78 2.89
CA ALA A 195 -6.41 -12.99 3.54
C ALA A 195 -4.89 -13.17 3.36
N GLY A 196 -4.39 -12.94 2.14
CA GLY A 196 -2.96 -12.94 1.83
C GLY A 196 -2.21 -11.85 2.61
N PHE A 197 -2.80 -10.65 2.68
CA PHE A 197 -2.19 -9.49 3.35
C PHE A 197 -1.99 -9.72 4.86
N PHE A 198 -2.94 -10.39 5.52
CA PHE A 198 -2.83 -10.75 6.93
C PHE A 198 -1.89 -11.95 7.16
N SER A 199 -2.03 -13.02 6.38
CA SER A 199 -1.22 -14.24 6.56
C SER A 199 0.27 -14.03 6.25
N ASN A 200 0.59 -13.14 5.29
CA ASN A 200 1.98 -12.76 5.02
C ASN A 200 2.56 -11.93 6.18
N GLY A 201 1.75 -11.14 6.89
CA GLY A 201 2.19 -10.27 8.00
C GLY A 201 2.43 -8.82 7.60
N SER A 202 2.18 -8.46 6.34
CA SER A 202 2.38 -7.10 5.82
C SER A 202 1.50 -6.08 6.55
N CYS A 203 0.28 -6.47 6.92
CA CYS A 203 -0.60 -5.63 7.74
C CYS A 203 0.03 -5.25 9.07
N GLN A 204 0.56 -6.23 9.81
CA GLN A 204 1.17 -6.00 11.13
C GLN A 204 2.41 -5.12 11.01
N CYS A 205 3.22 -5.34 9.98
CA CYS A 205 4.40 -4.52 9.71
C CYS A 205 4.01 -3.06 9.40
N GLN A 206 3.00 -2.83 8.56
CA GLN A 206 2.50 -1.49 8.24
C GLN A 206 1.92 -0.78 9.47
N THR A 207 1.11 -1.47 10.27
CA THR A 207 0.58 -0.92 11.53
C THR A 207 1.70 -0.54 12.50
N SER A 208 2.73 -1.39 12.65
CA SER A 208 3.90 -1.12 13.49
C SER A 208 4.68 0.10 13.01
N LEU A 209 4.79 0.30 11.68
CA LEU A 209 5.42 1.49 11.09
C LEU A 209 4.66 2.77 11.43
N PHE A 210 3.33 2.76 11.39
CA PHE A 210 2.53 3.94 11.74
C PHE A 210 2.53 4.24 13.25
N TYR A 211 2.68 3.22 14.10
CA TYR A 211 2.96 3.43 15.51
C TYR A 211 4.31 4.09 15.75
N LEU A 212 5.36 3.66 15.03
CA LEU A 212 6.68 4.29 15.09
C LEU A 212 6.61 5.77 14.69
N VAL A 213 5.80 6.15 13.69
CA VAL A 213 5.57 7.57 13.34
C VAL A 213 5.07 8.37 14.54
N SER A 214 4.13 7.81 15.31
CA SER A 214 3.58 8.46 16.51
C SER A 214 4.63 8.61 17.61
N ASP A 215 5.45 7.58 17.83
CA ASP A 215 6.54 7.60 18.82
C ASP A 215 7.63 8.62 18.46
N ILE A 216 8.00 8.71 17.18
CA ILE A 216 8.97 9.68 16.68
C ILE A 216 8.44 11.11 16.80
N TYR A 217 7.15 11.32 16.52
CA TYR A 217 6.51 12.62 16.74
C TYR A 217 6.51 13.00 18.23
N GLU A 218 6.17 12.05 19.11
CA GLU A 218 6.24 12.25 20.56
C GLU A 218 7.66 12.67 21.00
N LEU A 219 8.68 12.02 20.43
CA LEU A 219 10.08 12.35 20.70
C LEU A 219 10.44 13.76 20.23
N ASP A 220 9.96 14.17 19.06
CA ASP A 220 10.17 15.52 18.52
C ASP A 220 9.57 16.60 19.44
N THR A 221 8.35 16.35 19.93
CA THR A 221 7.65 17.29 20.82
C THR A 221 8.26 17.38 22.23
N ASN A 222 8.65 16.24 22.81
CA ASN A 222 9.18 16.18 24.18
C ASN A 222 10.68 16.50 24.25
N GLY A 223 11.40 16.36 23.13
CA GLY A 223 12.86 16.52 23.08
C GLY A 223 13.61 15.35 23.71
N LEU A 224 14.95 15.45 23.75
CA LEU A 224 15.84 14.32 24.08
C LEU A 224 16.21 14.17 25.56
N GLU A 225 16.08 15.21 26.38
CA GLU A 225 16.68 15.21 27.73
C GLU A 225 15.91 14.36 28.76
N ASP A 226 14.58 14.23 28.61
CA ASP A 226 13.70 13.48 29.54
C ASP A 226 12.89 12.34 28.86
N SER A 227 13.35 11.85 27.71
CA SER A 227 12.63 10.87 26.88
C SER A 227 13.32 9.51 26.76
N THR A 228 14.07 9.08 27.78
CA THR A 228 14.87 7.84 27.73
C THR A 228 14.03 6.59 27.48
N GLU A 229 12.89 6.45 28.15
CA GLU A 229 11.97 5.31 27.95
C GLU A 229 11.39 5.30 26.53
N LEU A 230 11.04 6.47 26.00
CA LEU A 230 10.55 6.64 24.63
C LEU A 230 11.63 6.30 23.60
N GLN A 231 12.87 6.72 23.83
CA GLN A 231 14.00 6.40 22.97
C GLN A 231 14.30 4.89 22.94
N GLU A 232 14.19 4.21 24.09
CA GLU A 232 14.32 2.75 24.17
C GLU A 232 13.17 2.04 23.43
N ARG A 233 11.92 2.52 23.59
CA ARG A 233 10.76 2.02 22.85
C ARG A 233 10.95 2.15 21.33
N ILE A 234 11.40 3.30 20.87
CA ILE A 234 11.73 3.55 19.46
C ILE A 234 12.83 2.60 18.96
N GLY A 235 13.89 2.42 19.75
CA GLY A 235 14.98 1.49 19.42
C GLY A 235 14.50 0.04 19.29
N ASN A 236 13.64 -0.42 20.19
CA ASN A 236 13.03 -1.74 20.15
C ASN A 236 12.08 -1.89 18.94
N ASN A 237 11.32 -0.84 18.60
CA ASN A 237 10.45 -0.83 17.42
C ASN A 237 11.27 -0.96 16.14
N PHE A 238 12.40 -0.24 16.00
CA PHE A 238 13.29 -0.39 14.84
C PHE A 238 13.76 -1.84 14.66
N LYS A 239 14.20 -2.48 15.76
CA LYS A 239 14.65 -3.87 15.73
C LYS A 239 13.50 -4.83 15.34
N SER A 240 12.33 -4.68 15.97
CA SER A 240 11.17 -5.52 15.65
C SER A 240 10.70 -5.36 14.21
N LEU A 241 10.75 -4.14 13.66
CA LEU A 241 10.40 -3.87 12.26
C LEU A 241 11.33 -4.59 11.29
N LEU A 242 12.64 -4.65 11.57
CA LEU A 242 13.59 -5.39 10.74
C LEU A 242 13.35 -6.90 10.79
N GLU A 243 13.04 -7.45 11.97
CA GLU A 243 12.66 -8.85 12.12
C GLU A 243 11.40 -9.15 11.29
N GLN A 244 10.36 -8.31 11.38
CA GLN A 244 9.13 -8.44 10.59
C GLN A 244 9.38 -8.35 9.08
N LEU A 245 10.19 -7.39 8.61
CA LEU A 245 10.54 -7.25 7.20
C LEU A 245 11.35 -8.45 6.70
N THR A 246 12.26 -8.98 7.52
CA THR A 246 13.04 -10.16 7.19
C THR A 246 12.15 -11.39 7.05
N ASP A 247 11.18 -11.57 7.95
CA ASP A 247 10.18 -12.64 7.86
C ASP A 247 9.30 -12.53 6.62
N LEU A 248 8.86 -11.31 6.28
CA LEU A 248 8.13 -11.06 5.05
C LEU A 248 8.96 -11.44 3.82
N PHE A 249 10.24 -11.05 3.78
CA PHE A 249 11.12 -11.41 2.69
C PHE A 249 11.34 -12.93 2.61
N ASN A 250 11.48 -13.62 3.74
CA ASN A 250 11.60 -15.07 3.77
C ASN A 250 10.37 -15.78 3.16
N LYS A 251 9.16 -15.23 3.36
CA LYS A 251 7.92 -15.73 2.71
C LYS A 251 7.83 -15.43 1.21
N CYS A 252 8.70 -14.58 0.68
CA CYS A 252 8.82 -14.29 -0.75
C CYS A 252 9.87 -15.18 -1.46
N LYS A 253 10.63 -15.99 -0.71
CA LYS A 253 11.64 -16.89 -1.27
C LYS A 253 10.98 -18.12 -1.90
N GLY A 254 11.60 -18.62 -2.96
CA GLY A 254 11.14 -19.78 -3.73
C GLY A 254 10.97 -19.46 -5.20
N ASP A 255 10.70 -20.50 -5.98
CA ASP A 255 10.52 -20.39 -7.43
C ASP A 255 9.05 -20.13 -7.79
N LEU A 256 8.81 -19.22 -8.72
CA LEU A 256 7.46 -18.92 -9.20
C LEU A 256 6.84 -20.10 -9.97
N MET A 257 7.69 -20.94 -10.55
CA MET A 257 7.33 -22.09 -11.37
C MET A 257 8.34 -23.22 -11.16
N GLU A 258 7.84 -24.43 -10.94
CA GLU A 258 8.65 -25.65 -10.90
C GLU A 258 8.18 -26.60 -12.01
N VAL A 259 9.13 -27.19 -12.74
CA VAL A 259 8.85 -28.30 -13.67
C VAL A 259 9.45 -29.56 -13.06
N ARG A 260 8.59 -30.48 -12.60
CA ARG A 260 9.00 -31.81 -12.12
C ARG A 260 8.21 -32.88 -12.84
N ASP A 261 8.90 -33.91 -13.35
CA ASP A 261 8.29 -35.05 -14.04
C ASP A 261 7.38 -34.65 -15.22
N GLY A 262 7.71 -33.55 -15.91
CA GLY A 262 6.90 -33.01 -17.01
C GLY A 262 5.62 -32.27 -16.57
N ILE A 263 5.38 -32.12 -15.27
CA ILE A 263 4.26 -31.35 -14.70
C ILE A 263 4.78 -29.96 -14.28
N LEU A 264 4.14 -28.92 -14.81
CA LEU A 264 4.35 -27.54 -14.39
C LEU A 264 3.51 -27.25 -13.14
N LYS A 265 4.15 -26.85 -12.06
CA LYS A 265 3.51 -26.29 -10.87
C LYS A 265 3.81 -24.79 -10.80
N THR A 266 2.79 -23.99 -10.54
CA THR A 266 2.92 -22.54 -10.36
C THR A 266 2.64 -22.16 -8.90
N HIS A 267 3.34 -21.14 -8.41
CA HIS A 267 3.27 -20.67 -7.04
C HIS A 267 2.82 -19.20 -7.00
N PRO A 268 1.54 -18.90 -7.28
CA PRO A 268 1.06 -17.51 -7.37
C PRO A 268 1.15 -16.76 -6.03
N ASN A 269 1.11 -17.47 -4.91
CA ASN A 269 1.30 -16.93 -3.57
C ASN A 269 2.67 -16.27 -3.38
N ILE A 270 3.73 -16.80 -4.02
CA ILE A 270 5.08 -16.19 -3.94
C ILE A 270 5.07 -14.81 -4.62
N LEU A 271 4.42 -14.69 -5.78
CA LEU A 271 4.28 -13.40 -6.45
C LEU A 271 3.45 -12.42 -5.62
N GLU A 272 2.34 -12.88 -5.06
CA GLU A 272 1.51 -12.03 -4.22
C GLU A 272 2.24 -11.55 -2.95
N ASN A 273 2.97 -12.44 -2.28
CA ASN A 273 3.83 -12.09 -1.14
C ASN A 273 4.89 -11.06 -1.54
N LEU A 274 5.50 -11.23 -2.71
CA LEU A 274 6.47 -10.27 -3.24
C LEU A 274 5.82 -8.90 -3.46
N VAL A 275 4.63 -8.84 -4.07
CA VAL A 275 3.91 -7.58 -4.23
C VAL A 275 3.63 -6.92 -2.87
N PHE A 276 3.14 -7.67 -1.87
CA PHE A 276 2.91 -7.12 -0.53
C PHE A 276 4.20 -6.65 0.15
N PHE A 277 5.31 -7.38 -0.03
CA PHE A 277 6.62 -6.98 0.48
C PHE A 277 7.03 -5.63 -0.14
N ILE A 278 6.88 -5.48 -1.45
CA ILE A 278 7.24 -4.25 -2.18
C ILE A 278 6.38 -3.07 -1.71
N GLU A 279 5.07 -3.26 -1.57
CA GLU A 279 4.19 -2.22 -1.03
C GLU A 279 4.60 -1.83 0.41
N THR A 280 4.99 -2.80 1.23
CA THR A 280 5.38 -2.59 2.64
C THR A 280 6.75 -1.93 2.78
N ILE A 281 7.75 -2.32 1.99
CA ILE A 281 9.08 -1.72 2.03
C ILE A 281 9.05 -0.27 1.53
N SER A 282 8.17 0.07 0.58
CA SER A 282 7.99 1.47 0.16
C SER A 282 7.47 2.35 1.29
N ILE A 283 6.45 1.88 2.04
CA ILE A 283 5.96 2.59 3.24
C ILE A 283 7.06 2.68 4.31
N THR A 284 7.83 1.60 4.48
CA THR A 284 8.99 1.57 5.40
C THR A 284 9.98 2.68 5.06
N LEU A 285 10.30 2.86 3.78
CA LEU A 285 11.24 3.88 3.32
C LEU A 285 10.68 5.30 3.53
N TRP A 286 9.40 5.53 3.28
CA TRP A 286 8.76 6.83 3.57
C TRP A 286 8.77 7.16 5.07
N VAL A 287 8.44 6.19 5.92
CA VAL A 287 8.50 6.36 7.39
C VAL A 287 9.94 6.54 7.86
N SER A 288 10.91 5.82 7.29
CA SER A 288 12.33 5.96 7.62
C SER A 288 12.86 7.35 7.23
N SER A 289 12.41 7.89 6.09
CA SER A 289 12.71 9.26 5.66
C SER A 289 12.11 10.30 6.61
N TYR A 290 10.89 10.09 7.10
CA TYR A 290 10.30 10.91 8.16
C TYR A 290 11.14 10.86 9.45
N CYS A 291 11.53 9.65 9.90
CA CYS A 291 12.38 9.48 11.07
C CYS A 291 13.72 10.23 10.92
N ASP A 292 14.37 10.12 9.76
CA ASP A 292 15.62 10.83 9.48
C ASP A 292 15.42 12.36 9.55
N SER A 293 14.33 12.88 8.97
CA SER A 293 14.03 14.31 8.97
C SER A 293 13.85 14.91 10.37
N VAL A 294 13.41 14.10 11.34
CA VAL A 294 13.28 14.48 12.75
C VAL A 294 14.60 14.30 13.50
N LEU A 295 15.27 13.16 13.32
CA LEU A 295 16.47 12.81 14.09
C LEU A 295 17.73 13.59 13.65
N GLN A 296 17.89 13.92 12.37
CA GLN A 296 19.06 14.63 11.85
C GLN A 296 19.28 16.02 12.47
N PRO A 297 18.24 16.89 12.59
CA PRO A 297 18.36 18.15 13.31
C PRO A 297 18.81 17.99 14.76
N PHE A 298 18.27 17.00 15.48
CA PHE A 298 18.66 16.74 16.86
C PHE A 298 20.14 16.34 16.96
N LYS A 299 20.60 15.40 16.12
CA LYS A 299 22.00 14.97 16.05
C LYS A 299 22.93 16.15 15.75
N SER A 300 22.57 16.98 14.76
CA SER A 300 23.33 18.17 14.38
C SER A 300 23.42 19.21 15.50
N SER A 301 22.31 19.42 16.23
CA SER A 301 22.25 20.37 17.34
C SER A 301 23.14 19.93 18.51
N LEU A 302 23.15 18.64 18.85
CA LEU A 302 23.99 18.06 19.90
C LEU A 302 25.48 18.14 19.55
N GLN A 303 25.85 17.85 18.30
CA GLN A 303 27.23 17.99 17.84
C GLN A 303 27.73 19.44 17.91
N LYS A 304 26.86 20.41 17.59
CA LYS A 304 27.17 21.86 17.74
C LYS A 304 27.32 22.25 19.21
N LYS A 305 26.47 21.74 20.12
CA LYS A 305 26.58 21.97 21.58
C LYS A 305 27.90 21.41 22.13
N LYS A 306 28.28 20.18 21.74
CA LYS A 306 29.56 19.53 22.12
C LYS A 306 30.78 20.36 21.71
N LYS A 307 30.78 20.91 20.48
CA LYS A 307 31.86 21.78 19.99
C LYS A 307 31.96 23.12 20.74
N LYS A 308 30.83 23.70 21.15
CA LYS A 308 30.80 25.02 21.84
C LYS A 308 31.19 24.94 23.33
N LYS A 309 30.80 23.89 24.05
CA LYS A 309 30.98 23.83 25.51
C LYS A 309 32.32 23.26 26.01
N LYS A 310 33.17 22.66 25.16
CA LYS A 310 34.37 21.91 25.60
C LYS A 310 34.06 20.89 26.73
N GLU A 311 32.80 20.47 26.86
CA GLU A 311 32.38 19.45 27.82
C GLU A 311 32.70 18.07 27.23
N SER A 312 33.43 17.26 27.98
CA SER A 312 33.90 15.93 27.57
C SER A 312 32.82 14.84 27.59
N SER A 313 31.60 15.13 28.06
CA SER A 313 30.62 14.09 28.44
C SER A 313 29.20 14.24 27.87
N VAL A 314 29.01 14.81 26.68
CA VAL A 314 27.71 14.67 25.99
C VAL A 314 27.64 13.24 25.43
N VAL A 315 27.02 12.34 26.20
CA VAL A 315 26.70 10.97 25.79
C VAL A 315 25.71 11.04 24.63
N MET A 316 25.97 10.29 23.56
CA MET A 316 25.06 10.25 22.42
C MET A 316 23.80 9.47 22.81
N PRO A 317 22.60 10.03 22.62
CA PRO A 317 21.36 9.33 22.92
C PRO A 317 21.26 7.98 22.16
N PRO A 318 20.82 6.89 22.82
CA PRO A 318 20.75 5.54 22.23
C PRO A 318 19.91 5.46 20.95
N VAL A 319 18.90 6.32 20.81
CA VAL A 319 18.02 6.35 19.62
C VAL A 319 18.81 6.59 18.31
N PHE A 320 19.92 7.34 18.36
CA PHE A 320 20.72 7.58 17.15
C PHE A 320 21.53 6.37 16.72
N THR A 321 22.05 5.59 17.68
CA THR A 321 22.73 4.34 17.38
C THR A 321 21.74 3.32 16.85
N SER A 322 20.58 3.16 17.51
CA SER A 322 19.53 2.26 17.04
C SER A 322 19.02 2.61 15.65
N PHE A 323 18.85 3.90 15.33
CA PHE A 323 18.45 4.32 13.99
C PHE A 323 19.53 4.05 12.92
N LEU A 324 20.81 4.25 13.25
CA LEU A 324 21.91 3.97 12.32
C LEU A 324 22.03 2.48 12.02
N ASP A 325 21.95 1.65 13.06
CA ASP A 325 21.97 0.20 12.94
C ASP A 325 20.78 -0.27 12.08
N TYR A 326 19.58 0.27 12.38
CA TYR A 326 18.37 0.02 11.61
C TYR A 326 18.51 0.33 10.12
N VAL A 327 19.03 1.51 9.77
CA VAL A 327 19.23 1.90 8.36
C VAL A 327 20.23 0.97 7.67
N THR A 328 21.32 0.60 8.35
CA THR A 328 22.37 -0.26 7.80
C THR A 328 21.85 -1.68 7.52
N GLU A 329 21.08 -2.23 8.45
CA GLU A 329 20.44 -3.54 8.27
C GLU A 329 19.34 -3.49 7.21
N LEU A 330 18.54 -2.42 7.17
CA LEU A 330 17.52 -2.21 6.14
C LEU A 330 18.15 -2.18 4.74
N GLN A 331 19.27 -1.47 4.57
CA GLN A 331 20.06 -1.44 3.34
C GLN A 331 20.52 -2.83 2.91
N THR A 332 21.00 -3.62 3.86
CA THR A 332 21.44 -4.99 3.61
C THR A 332 20.28 -5.89 3.16
N LEU A 333 19.14 -5.80 3.85
CA LEU A 333 17.92 -6.54 3.50
C LEU A 333 17.46 -6.19 2.07
N ILE A 334 17.43 -4.91 1.75
CA ILE A 334 17.08 -4.40 0.42
C ILE A 334 18.00 -4.98 -0.66
N SER A 335 19.32 -4.99 -0.43
CA SER A 335 20.27 -5.57 -1.38
C SER A 335 19.96 -7.05 -1.64
N ASN A 336 19.68 -7.81 -0.58
CA ASN A 336 19.32 -9.23 -0.70
C ASN A 336 18.02 -9.44 -1.50
N VAL A 337 17.02 -8.57 -1.29
CA VAL A 337 15.75 -8.61 -2.04
C VAL A 337 15.99 -8.36 -3.52
N ILE A 338 16.81 -7.35 -3.85
CA ILE A 338 17.15 -7.01 -5.23
C ILE A 338 17.79 -8.20 -5.93
N ASP A 339 18.73 -8.88 -5.28
CA ASP A 339 19.41 -10.02 -5.88
C ASP A 339 18.48 -11.22 -6.06
N HIS A 340 17.56 -11.47 -5.12
CA HIS A 340 16.50 -12.46 -5.28
C HIS A 340 15.62 -12.17 -6.51
N ILE A 341 15.19 -10.92 -6.68
CA ILE A 341 14.34 -10.50 -7.80
C ILE A 341 15.07 -10.63 -9.14
N LYS A 342 16.35 -10.23 -9.21
CA LYS A 342 17.17 -10.48 -10.41
C LYS A 342 17.27 -11.97 -10.73
N GLY A 343 17.42 -12.82 -9.71
CA GLY A 343 17.40 -14.28 -9.86
C GLY A 343 16.10 -14.77 -10.50
N LEU A 344 14.95 -14.32 -9.99
CA LEU A 344 13.64 -14.63 -10.58
C LEU A 344 13.50 -14.14 -12.02
N GLU A 345 13.99 -12.94 -12.33
CA GLU A 345 13.95 -12.38 -13.68
C GLU A 345 14.77 -13.22 -14.68
N ILE A 346 15.96 -13.68 -14.27
CA ILE A 346 16.80 -14.57 -15.08
C ILE A 346 16.07 -15.87 -15.38
N ILE A 347 15.45 -16.50 -14.37
CA ILE A 347 14.68 -17.75 -14.53
C ILE A 347 13.50 -17.54 -15.49
N LEU A 348 12.73 -16.48 -15.31
CA LEU A 348 11.59 -16.16 -16.20
C LEU A 348 12.05 -15.88 -17.64
N THR A 349 13.20 -15.24 -17.81
CA THR A 349 13.78 -14.97 -19.13
C THR A 349 14.27 -16.26 -19.79
N ALA A 350 14.90 -17.16 -19.03
CA ALA A 350 15.32 -18.48 -19.52
C ALA A 350 14.12 -19.29 -20.02
N PHE A 351 13.02 -19.37 -19.25
CA PHE A 351 11.78 -20.03 -19.68
C PHE A 351 11.22 -19.44 -20.98
N LYS A 352 11.29 -18.11 -21.14
CA LYS A 352 10.85 -17.43 -22.37
C LYS A 352 11.78 -17.71 -23.56
N LEU A 353 13.07 -17.95 -23.33
CA LEU A 353 14.02 -18.29 -24.39
C LEU A 353 13.88 -19.75 -24.82
N ASP A 354 13.64 -20.67 -23.87
CA ASP A 354 13.33 -22.08 -24.16
C ASP A 354 12.06 -22.21 -25.01
N GLU A 355 11.10 -21.29 -24.83
CA GLU A 355 9.89 -21.16 -25.66
C GLU A 355 10.20 -20.98 -27.16
N LEU A 356 11.30 -20.29 -27.48
CA LEU A 356 11.73 -19.97 -28.86
C LEU A 356 12.45 -21.13 -29.55
N SER A 357 12.73 -22.24 -28.84
CA SER A 357 13.28 -23.45 -29.45
C SER A 357 12.19 -24.21 -30.22
N ILE A 358 12.41 -24.35 -31.52
CA ILE A 358 11.52 -25.11 -32.43
C ILE A 358 12.02 -26.55 -32.43
N ASP A 359 11.54 -27.36 -31.49
CA ASP A 359 11.60 -28.81 -31.62
C ASP A 359 10.19 -29.38 -31.80
N ASP A 360 9.97 -29.92 -33.00
CA ASP A 360 8.78 -30.64 -33.44
C ASP A 360 8.77 -32.04 -32.83
N THR A 361 8.16 -32.22 -31.65
CA THR A 361 7.63 -33.54 -31.26
C THR A 361 6.73 -33.46 -30.02
N LEU A 362 5.46 -33.87 -30.19
CA LEU A 362 4.47 -34.42 -29.23
C LEU A 362 4.24 -33.76 -27.83
N LEU A 363 5.06 -32.80 -27.39
CA LEU A 363 4.92 -31.98 -26.17
C LEU A 363 3.98 -30.78 -26.37
N SER A 364 3.40 -30.63 -27.56
CA SER A 364 2.55 -29.49 -27.98
C SER A 364 1.37 -29.23 -27.04
N GLN A 365 0.76 -30.25 -26.43
CA GLN A 365 -0.42 -30.06 -25.58
C GLN A 365 -0.08 -29.48 -24.19
N VAL A 366 1.01 -29.93 -23.55
CA VAL A 366 1.47 -29.38 -22.26
C VAL A 366 2.12 -28.01 -22.46
N ARG A 367 2.89 -27.86 -23.55
CA ARG A 367 3.57 -26.61 -23.92
C ARG A 367 2.56 -25.50 -24.22
N ASN A 368 1.41 -25.77 -24.85
CA ASN A 368 0.38 -24.74 -25.12
C ASN A 368 -0.32 -24.19 -23.87
N SER A 369 -0.52 -25.00 -22.83
CA SER A 369 -0.99 -24.52 -21.53
C SER A 369 0.08 -23.68 -20.83
N THR A 370 1.34 -24.13 -20.81
CA THR A 370 2.47 -23.35 -20.29
C THR A 370 2.67 -22.04 -21.06
N LEU A 371 2.48 -22.05 -22.39
CA LEU A 371 2.56 -20.91 -23.31
C LEU A 371 1.58 -19.80 -22.92
N PHE A 372 0.31 -20.15 -22.69
CA PHE A 372 -0.72 -19.16 -22.30
C PHE A 372 -0.48 -18.57 -20.92
N TYR A 373 0.01 -19.38 -19.97
CA TYR A 373 0.31 -18.93 -18.62
C TYR A 373 1.58 -18.08 -18.57
N VAL A 374 2.67 -18.45 -19.24
CA VAL A 374 3.92 -17.65 -19.31
C VAL A 374 3.71 -16.34 -20.05
N ILE A 375 2.88 -16.30 -21.11
CA ILE A 375 2.49 -15.05 -21.79
C ILE A 375 1.62 -14.16 -20.91
N SER A 376 0.68 -14.73 -20.15
CA SER A 376 -0.17 -13.99 -19.21
C SER A 376 0.61 -13.48 -18.00
N PHE A 377 1.54 -14.31 -17.49
CA PHE A 377 2.41 -13.98 -16.37
C PHE A 377 3.46 -12.95 -16.79
N GLY A 378 4.14 -13.15 -17.93
CA GLY A 378 5.19 -12.27 -18.47
C GLY A 378 4.71 -10.90 -18.98
N LYS A 379 3.40 -10.72 -19.21
CA LYS A 379 2.77 -9.40 -19.41
C LYS A 379 2.52 -8.69 -18.08
N LYS A 380 1.99 -9.39 -17.06
CA LYS A 380 1.74 -8.83 -15.72
C LYS A 380 3.02 -8.57 -14.93
N SER A 381 3.98 -9.49 -14.92
CA SER A 381 5.21 -9.36 -14.12
C SER A 381 6.12 -8.24 -14.63
N ARG A 382 6.16 -7.95 -15.94
CA ARG A 382 6.91 -6.80 -16.48
C ARG A 382 6.33 -5.44 -16.08
N GLU A 383 5.00 -5.29 -16.04
CA GLU A 383 4.38 -4.02 -15.66
C GLU A 383 4.54 -3.72 -14.16
N TYR A 384 4.52 -4.74 -13.29
CA TYR A 384 4.65 -4.55 -11.84
C TYR A 384 6.11 -4.59 -11.33
N LEU A 385 6.96 -5.49 -11.86
CA LEU A 385 8.38 -5.60 -11.44
C LEU A 385 9.33 -4.68 -12.19
N PHE A 386 9.04 -4.22 -13.41
CA PHE A 386 10.03 -3.45 -14.18
C PHE A 386 9.85 -1.93 -14.02
N ALA A 387 8.61 -1.44 -13.80
CA ALA A 387 8.34 -0.01 -13.64
C ALA A 387 8.65 0.51 -12.22
N SER A 388 8.39 -0.28 -11.18
CA SER A 388 8.59 0.12 -9.78
C SER A 388 10.04 -0.03 -9.28
N PHE A 389 10.81 -0.93 -9.90
CA PHE A 389 11.93 -1.58 -9.19
C PHE A 389 13.32 -1.09 -9.59
N THR A 390 13.55 -0.80 -10.87
CA THR A 390 14.89 -0.46 -11.37
C THR A 390 15.23 1.03 -11.22
N PHE A 391 14.23 1.91 -11.09
CA PHE A 391 14.43 3.36 -11.03
C PHE A 391 14.39 3.92 -9.59
N PHE A 392 13.52 3.40 -8.70
CA PHE A 392 13.43 3.87 -7.30
C PHE A 392 14.70 3.61 -6.48
N PHE A 393 15.26 2.41 -6.63
CA PHE A 393 16.34 1.97 -5.75
C PHE A 393 17.72 2.49 -6.12
N LYS A 394 17.95 2.82 -7.40
CA LYS A 394 19.26 3.30 -7.85
C LYS A 394 19.52 4.76 -7.48
N CYS A 395 18.46 5.57 -7.28
CA CYS A 395 18.58 7.01 -7.07
C CYS A 395 18.52 7.45 -5.60
N TYR A 396 17.77 6.75 -4.73
CA TYR A 396 17.57 7.27 -3.37
C TYR A 396 18.61 6.78 -2.35
N LEU A 397 19.16 5.58 -2.56
CA LEU A 397 19.96 4.89 -1.53
C LEU A 397 21.48 4.92 -1.75
N LEU A 398 21.94 5.25 -2.97
CA LEU A 398 23.37 5.40 -3.27
C LEU A 398 23.87 6.85 -3.23
N GLU A 399 22.98 7.85 -3.19
CA GLU A 399 23.38 9.27 -3.23
C GLU A 399 22.96 10.11 -2.01
N LYS A 400 22.09 9.63 -1.10
CA LYS A 400 21.52 10.49 -0.03
C LYS A 400 21.40 9.90 1.38
N LEU A 401 21.90 8.69 1.62
CA LEU A 401 22.24 8.19 2.96
C LEU A 401 23.75 7.91 3.00
#